data_AF-A0A2D6WPN9-F1
#
_entry.id   AF-A0A2D6WPN9-F1
#
_cell.length_a   1.000
_cell.length_b   1.000
_cell.length_c   1.000
_cell.angle_alpha   90.00
_cell.angle_beta   90.00
_cell.angle_gamma   90.00
#
_symmetry.space_group_name_H-M   'P 1'
#
loop_
_entity.id
_entity.type
_entity.pdbx_description
1 polymer ?
#
loop_
_entity_poly.entity_id
_entity_poly.type
_entity_poly.pdbx_seq_one_letter_code
_entity_poly.pdbx_strand_id
1 'polypeptide(L)' 'MTNPVDTSVGGMRGHLLRRGVHLSMIGIPYLYFAHGESVADAVGVSLPQVVAGVVLFALVLEGLRL' A
#
# COMPACT_ATOMS: atom_id res chain seq x y z
N MET A 1 -30.61 -3.17 8.80
CA MET A 1 -29.16 -3.44 8.71
C MET A 1 -28.45 -2.12 8.97
N THR A 2 -27.76 -1.99 10.09
CA THR A 2 -27.05 -0.76 10.48
C THR A 2 -25.83 -0.58 9.59
N ASN A 3 -25.57 0.64 9.11
CA ASN A 3 -24.45 0.89 8.20
C ASN A 3 -23.12 0.78 8.99
N PRO A 4 -22.17 -0.07 8.59
CA PRO A 4 -20.90 -0.27 9.31
C PRO A 4 -19.99 0.97 9.32
N VAL A 5 -20.33 1.99 8.53
CA VAL A 5 -19.69 3.30 8.57
C VAL A 5 -20.08 4.08 9.82
N ASP A 6 -21.33 3.96 10.27
CA ASP A 6 -21.90 4.75 11.38
C ASP A 6 -21.36 4.32 12.75
N THR A 7 -20.80 3.11 12.84
CA THR A 7 -20.17 2.56 14.06
C THR A 7 -18.65 2.59 14.03
N SER A 8 -18.03 3.11 12.97
CA SER A 8 -16.57 3.19 12.84
C SER A 8 -16.05 4.52 13.40
N VAL A 9 -15.03 4.46 14.27
CA VAL A 9 -14.34 5.66 14.81
C VAL A 9 -13.82 6.59 13.70
N GLY A 10 -13.45 6.03 12.54
CA GLY A 10 -12.99 6.79 11.36
C GLY A 10 -14.09 7.20 10.38
N GLY A 11 -15.36 6.86 10.63
CA GLY A 11 -16.49 7.13 9.74
C GLY A 11 -16.25 6.69 8.29
N MET A 12 -16.82 7.43 7.33
CA MET A 12 -16.71 7.12 5.89
C MET A 12 -15.28 7.24 5.38
N ARG A 13 -14.50 8.18 5.93
CA ARG A 13 -13.12 8.46 5.51
C ARG A 13 -12.18 7.31 5.88
N GLY A 14 -12.25 6.82 7.12
CA GLY A 14 -11.48 5.65 7.56
C GLY A 14 -11.89 4.36 6.85
N HIS A 15 -13.18 4.23 6.51
CA HIS A 15 -13.66 3.11 5.70
C HIS A 15 -13.05 3.12 4.28
N LEU A 16 -13.05 4.29 3.62
CA LEU A 16 -12.51 4.44 2.27
C LEU A 16 -10.98 4.27 2.24
N LEU A 17 -10.27 4.84 3.23
CA LEU A 17 -8.81 4.71 3.36
C LEU A 17 -8.40 3.24 3.51
N ARG A 18 -9.07 2.49 4.39
CA ARG A 18 -8.81 1.07 4.60
C ARG A 18 -9.04 0.23 3.34
N ARG A 19 -10.10 0.53 2.58
CA ARG A 19 -10.37 -0.13 1.30
C ARG A 19 -9.35 0.23 0.23
N GLY A 20 -8.94 1.49 0.16
CA GLY A 20 -7.91 1.96 -0.77
C GLY A 20 -6.56 1.28 -0.53
N VAL A 21 -6.12 1.22 0.74
CA VAL A 21 -4.89 0.52 1.12
C VAL A 21 -4.99 -0.97 0.78
N HIS A 22 -6.10 -1.63 1.10
CA HIS A 22 -6.29 -3.04 0.76
C HIS A 22 -6.25 -3.28 -0.76
N LEU A 23 -6.90 -2.44 -1.55
CA LEU A 23 -6.91 -2.57 -3.01
C LEU A 23 -5.52 -2.30 -3.61
N SER A 24 -4.74 -1.39 -3.02
CA SER A 24 -3.38 -1.09 -3.47
C SER A 24 -2.39 -2.27 -3.34
N MET A 25 -2.71 -3.28 -2.52
CA MET A 25 -1.85 -4.47 -2.35
C MET A 25 -1.68 -5.27 -3.65
N ILE A 26 -2.63 -5.19 -4.60
CA ILE A 26 -2.48 -5.82 -5.92
C ILE A 26 -1.40 -5.15 -6.77
N GLY A 27 -1.07 -3.89 -6.47
CA GLY A 27 -0.02 -3.14 -7.15
C GLY A 27 1.38 -3.64 -6.83
N ILE A 28 1.59 -4.27 -5.68
CA ILE A 28 2.89 -4.79 -5.24
C ILE A 28 3.44 -5.85 -6.21
N PRO A 29 2.73 -6.94 -6.54
CA PRO A 29 3.23 -7.92 -7.51
C PRO A 29 3.38 -7.32 -8.92
N TYR A 30 2.49 -6.41 -9.33
CA TYR A 30 2.64 -5.72 -10.62
C TYR A 30 3.93 -4.88 -10.69
N LEU A 31 4.19 -4.06 -9.67
CA LEU A 31 5.41 -3.27 -9.58
C LEU A 31 6.65 -4.15 -9.57
N TYR A 32 6.62 -5.27 -8.83
CA TYR A 32 7.74 -6.20 -8.77
C TYR A 32 8.06 -6.85 -10.12
N PHE A 33 7.07 -7.46 -10.78
CA PHE A 33 7.31 -8.23 -12.00
C PHE A 33 7.39 -7.37 -13.27
N ALA A 34 6.61 -6.29 -13.36
CA ALA A 34 6.55 -5.48 -14.57
C ALA A 34 7.52 -4.30 -14.56
N HIS A 35 7.84 -3.75 -13.38
CA HIS A 35 8.62 -2.52 -13.25
C HIS A 35 9.79 -2.62 -12.27
N GLY A 36 10.03 -3.79 -11.66
CA GLY A 36 11.00 -3.91 -10.56
C GLY A 36 12.41 -3.60 -11.01
N GLU A 37 12.86 -4.28 -12.08
CA GLU A 37 14.20 -4.07 -12.64
C GLU A 37 14.37 -2.68 -13.25
N SER A 38 13.37 -2.17 -13.98
CA SER A 38 13.45 -0.84 -14.58
C SER A 38 13.50 0.28 -13.54
N VAL A 39 12.78 0.14 -12.43
CA VAL A 39 12.87 1.08 -11.30
C VAL A 39 14.22 0.92 -10.60
N ALA A 40 14.67 -0.30 -10.33
CA ALA A 40 15.97 -0.57 -9.72
C ALA A 40 17.11 0.11 -10.50
N ASP A 41 17.13 -0.08 -11.82
CA ASP A 41 18.08 0.57 -12.73
C ASP A 41 17.95 2.10 -12.72
N ALA A 42 16.72 2.63 -12.73
CA ALA A 42 16.49 4.08 -12.76
C ALA A 42 16.95 4.79 -11.49
N VAL A 43 16.84 4.15 -10.31
CA VAL A 43 17.30 4.72 -9.04
C VAL A 43 18.71 4.27 -8.66
N GLY A 44 19.35 3.42 -9.46
CA GLY A 44 20.71 2.92 -9.21
C GLY A 44 20.82 2.03 -7.98
N VAL A 45 19.77 1.26 -7.66
CA VAL A 45 19.70 0.37 -6.51
C VAL A 45 19.42 -1.06 -6.98
N SER A 46 19.72 -2.05 -6.15
CA SER A 46 19.38 -3.44 -6.45
C SER A 46 17.86 -3.69 -6.30
N LEU A 47 17.31 -4.63 -7.07
CA LEU A 47 15.89 -5.02 -6.97
C LEU A 47 15.44 -5.32 -5.52
N PRO A 48 16.22 -6.04 -4.68
CA PRO A 48 15.88 -6.23 -3.26
C PRO A 48 15.74 -4.93 -2.46
N GLN A 49 16.50 -3.88 -2.79
CA GLN A 49 16.39 -2.58 -2.13
C GLN A 49 15.11 -1.83 -2.53
N VAL A 50 14.67 -1.97 -3.79
CA VAL A 50 13.35 -1.47 -4.23
C VAL A 50 12.24 -2.18 -3.45
N VAL A 51 12.30 -3.50 -3.34
CA VAL A 51 11.34 -4.30 -2.57
C VAL A 51 11.31 -3.86 -1.11
N ALA A 52 12.48 -3.69 -0.48
CA ALA A 52 12.58 -3.20 0.89
C ALA A 52 11.91 -1.82 1.05
N GLY A 53 12.13 -0.90 0.10
CA GLY A 53 11.47 0.41 0.10
C GLY A 53 9.94 0.32 0.02
N VAL A 54 9.41 -0.53 -0.86
CA VAL A 54 7.96 -0.77 -0.99
C VAL A 54 7.38 -1.34 0.31
N VAL A 55 8.07 -2.29 0.95
CA VAL A 55 7.63 -2.87 2.24
C VAL A 55 7.65 -1.83 3.36
N LEU A 56 8.70 -1.01 3.45
CA LEU A 56 8.77 0.07 4.44
C LEU A 56 7.68 1.11 4.22
N PHE A 57 7.39 1.47 2.97
CA PHE A 57 6.28 2.36 2.64
C PHE A 57 4.93 1.77 3.04
N ALA A 58 4.69 0.49 2.75
CA ALA A 58 3.48 -0.21 3.17
C ALA A 58 3.33 -0.25 4.69
N LEU A 59 4.43 -0.40 5.44
CA LEU A 59 4.44 -0.37 6.90
C LEU A 59 4.01 1.00 7.46
N VAL A 60 4.50 2.10 6.86
CA VAL A 60 4.08 3.46 7.22
C VAL A 60 2.59 3.66 6.94
N LEU A 61 2.10 3.21 5.78
CA LEU A 61 0.68 3.29 5.44
C LEU A 61 -0.21 2.48 6.38
N GLU A 62 0.23 1.30 6.80
CA GLU A 62 -0.50 0.49 7.78
C GLU A 62 -0.54 1.18 9.15
N GLY A 63 0.56 1.86 9.54
CA GLY A 63 0.59 2.70 10.76
C GLY A 63 -0.38 3.89 10.71
N LEU A 64 -0.59 4.49 9.53
CA LEU A 64 -1.57 5.57 9.31
C LEU A 64 -3.03 5.08 9.22
N ARG A 65 -3.22 3.78 8.98
CA ARG A 65 -4.55 3.16 8.85
C ARG A 65 -5.19 2.79 10.20
N LEU A 66 -4.37 2.49 11.22
CA LEU A 66 -4.81 2.18 12.59
C LEU A 66 -5.57 3.36 13.22
#